data_AF-A0A842M4Q6-F1
#
_entry.id   AF-A0A842M4Q6-F1
#
_cell.length_a   1.000
_cell.length_b   1.000
_cell.length_c   1.000
_cell.angle_alpha   90.00
_cell.angle_beta   90.00
_cell.angle_gamma   90.00
#
_symmetry.space_group_name_H-M   'P 1'
#
loop_
_entity.id
_entity.type
_entity.pdbx_description
1 polymer ?
#
loop_
_entity_poly.entity_id
_entity_poly.type
_entity_poly.pdbx_seq_one_letter_code
_entity_poly.pdbx_strand_id
1 'polypeptide(L)'
;RPQPGMRVRVNGRIGTVETVIGRRVRVDFNHPLAGKNVIYEYEIHEIIEDLNEKIKAIMEHYLERSDIEFRVEGEELIINESYSMCFNQRWLLSKRRIIDDILKYTEIKRVIIQEIYEEEKKEEDSS
;
A
#
# COMPACT_ATOMS: atom_id res chain seq x y z
N ARG A 1 -30.10 -0.26 25.99
CA ARG A 1 -29.24 0.18 27.12
C ARG A 1 -27.85 -0.39 26.86
N PRO A 2 -26.76 0.38 27.01
CA PRO A 2 -25.41 -0.15 26.84
C PRO A 2 -25.14 -1.25 27.85
N GLN A 3 -24.38 -2.26 27.44
CA GLN A 3 -24.01 -3.43 28.25
C GLN A 3 -22.49 -3.61 28.22
N PRO A 4 -21.86 -4.10 29.30
CA PRO A 4 -20.46 -4.51 29.27
C PRO A 4 -20.15 -5.41 28.06
N GLY A 5 -19.03 -5.16 27.39
CA GLY A 5 -18.61 -5.85 26.17
C GLY A 5 -19.19 -5.30 24.87
N MET A 6 -20.20 -4.41 24.92
CA MET A 6 -20.80 -3.82 23.72
C MET A 6 -19.84 -2.82 23.06
N ARG A 7 -19.65 -2.92 21.72
CA ARG A 7 -18.90 -1.90 20.96
C ARG A 7 -19.75 -0.64 20.78
N VAL A 8 -19.17 0.52 21.04
CA VAL A 8 -19.81 1.83 20.91
C VAL A 8 -18.92 2.77 20.10
N ARG A 9 -19.56 3.72 19.39
CA ARG A 9 -18.87 4.81 18.71
C ARG A 9 -19.14 6.10 19.47
N VAL A 10 -18.08 6.76 19.95
CA VAL A 10 -18.15 8.02 20.68
C VAL A 10 -17.13 8.98 20.07
N ASN A 11 -17.58 10.15 19.61
CA ASN A 11 -16.72 11.17 18.96
C ASN A 11 -15.84 10.60 17.83
N GLY A 12 -16.40 9.71 17.01
CA GLY A 12 -15.70 9.07 15.89
C GLY A 12 -14.76 7.91 16.27
N ARG A 13 -14.49 7.68 17.57
CA ARG A 13 -13.69 6.55 18.05
C ARG A 13 -14.56 5.36 18.38
N ILE A 14 -14.10 4.16 18.06
CA ILE A 14 -14.73 2.91 18.47
C ILE A 14 -14.09 2.47 19.78
N GLY A 15 -14.92 2.18 20.78
CA GLY A 15 -14.49 1.62 22.05
C GLY A 15 -15.43 0.52 22.53
N THR A 16 -15.04 -0.17 23.58
CA THR A 16 -15.81 -1.25 24.21
C THR A 16 -16.32 -0.76 25.55
N VAL A 17 -17.61 -0.98 25.83
CA VAL A 17 -18.17 -0.68 27.15
C VAL A 17 -17.53 -1.59 28.19
N GLU A 18 -16.78 -1.01 29.12
CA GLU A 18 -16.15 -1.75 30.20
C GLU A 18 -17.15 -1.99 31.34
N THR A 19 -17.84 -0.92 31.76
CA THR A 19 -18.80 -0.98 32.87
C THR A 19 -19.95 0.01 32.67
N VAL A 20 -21.09 -0.28 33.29
CA VAL A 20 -22.26 0.61 33.35
C VAL A 20 -22.61 0.84 34.81
N ILE A 21 -22.52 2.09 35.27
CA ILE A 21 -22.81 2.50 36.65
C ILE A 21 -23.93 3.54 36.62
N GLY A 22 -25.15 3.11 36.98
CA GLY A 22 -26.34 3.95 36.90
C GLY A 22 -26.57 4.48 35.48
N ARG A 23 -26.41 5.79 35.28
CA ARG A 23 -26.55 6.45 33.97
C ARG A 23 -25.20 6.74 33.27
N ARG A 24 -24.07 6.36 33.87
CA ARG A 24 -22.73 6.58 33.31
C ARG A 24 -22.19 5.27 32.75
N VAL A 25 -21.46 5.37 31.64
CA VAL A 25 -20.82 4.24 30.96
C VAL A 25 -19.35 4.53 30.87
N ARG A 26 -18.51 3.60 31.33
CA ARG A 26 -17.08 3.65 31.10
C ARG A 26 -16.77 2.89 29.81
N VAL A 27 -16.02 3.50 28.92
CA VAL A 27 -15.69 2.96 27.59
C VAL A 27 -14.17 2.88 27.48
N ASP A 28 -13.66 1.71 27.15
CA ASP A 28 -12.25 1.48 26.82
C ASP A 28 -12.04 1.72 25.32
N PHE A 29 -11.07 2.58 24.98
CA PHE A 29 -10.70 2.92 23.61
C PHE A 29 -9.34 2.37 23.20
N ASN A 30 -8.70 1.57 24.06
CA ASN A 30 -7.40 1.01 23.76
C ASN A 30 -7.46 0.03 22.58
N HIS A 31 -6.35 -0.04 21.82
CA HIS A 31 -6.16 -1.09 20.84
C HIS A 31 -6.24 -2.47 21.55
N PRO A 32 -6.79 -3.53 20.94
CA PRO A 32 -6.94 -4.86 21.57
C PRO A 32 -5.65 -5.51 22.12
N LEU A 33 -4.50 -4.98 21.72
CA LEU A 33 -3.17 -5.44 22.14
C LEU A 33 -2.46 -4.46 23.09
N ALA A 34 -3.10 -3.36 23.49
CA ALA A 34 -2.50 -2.41 24.43
C ALA A 34 -2.16 -3.10 25.76
N GLY A 35 -0.93 -2.91 26.24
CA GLY A 35 -0.44 -3.54 27.47
C GLY A 35 -0.11 -5.03 27.35
N LYS A 36 -0.22 -5.64 26.16
CA LYS A 36 0.23 -7.02 25.92
C LYS A 36 1.65 -7.04 25.38
N ASN A 37 2.46 -7.98 25.85
CA ASN A 37 3.71 -8.33 25.20
C ASN A 37 3.38 -9.12 23.94
N VAL A 38 3.78 -8.62 22.77
CA VAL A 38 3.59 -9.31 21.50
C VAL A 38 4.91 -9.99 21.14
N ILE A 39 4.88 -11.31 21.00
CA ILE A 39 6.01 -12.12 20.59
C ILE A 39 5.82 -12.46 19.11
N TYR A 40 6.81 -12.15 18.29
CA TYR A 40 6.84 -12.47 16.86
C TYR A 40 8.00 -13.43 16.60
N GLU A 41 7.72 -14.50 15.88
CA GLU A 41 8.73 -15.33 15.22
C GLU A 41 8.76 -14.90 13.76
N TYR A 42 9.94 -14.53 13.27
CA TYR A 42 10.13 -14.14 11.87
C TYR A 42 11.37 -14.81 11.32
N GLU A 43 11.33 -15.10 10.03
CA GLU A 43 12.43 -15.66 9.27
C GLU A 43 12.79 -14.67 8.16
N ILE A 44 14.09 -14.40 7.99
CA ILE A 44 14.58 -13.64 6.85
C ILE A 44 14.77 -14.63 5.72
N HIS A 45 13.86 -14.63 4.74
CA HIS A 45 13.94 -15.54 3.61
C HIS A 45 15.05 -15.17 2.64
N GLU A 46 15.18 -13.88 2.33
CA GLU A 46 16.09 -13.41 1.28
C GLU A 46 16.47 -11.94 1.46
N ILE A 47 17.66 -11.58 0.98
CA ILE A 47 18.08 -10.19 0.76
C ILE A 47 18.05 -9.94 -0.74
N ILE A 48 17.17 -9.05 -1.18
CA ILE A 48 17.08 -8.65 -2.58
C ILE A 48 18.24 -7.69 -2.88
N GLU A 49 19.19 -8.12 -3.71
CA GLU A 49 20.36 -7.30 -4.10
C GLU A 49 20.17 -6.66 -5.48
N ASP A 50 19.53 -7.36 -6.41
CA ASP A 50 19.31 -6.90 -7.78
C ASP A 50 18.46 -5.62 -7.82
N LEU A 51 18.88 -4.69 -8.69
CA LEU A 51 18.24 -3.39 -8.80
C LEU A 51 16.80 -3.49 -9.33
N ASN A 52 16.56 -4.31 -10.36
CA ASN A 52 15.23 -4.47 -10.93
C ASN A 52 14.30 -5.16 -9.93
N GLU A 53 14.77 -6.17 -9.22
CA GLU A 53 14.00 -6.83 -8.17
C GLU A 53 13.67 -5.90 -7.01
N LYS A 54 14.61 -5.04 -6.59
CA LYS A 54 14.33 -3.99 -5.58
C LYS A 54 13.23 -3.03 -6.04
N ILE A 55 13.34 -2.51 -7.26
CA ILE A 55 12.35 -1.58 -7.81
C ILE A 55 10.98 -2.26 -7.89
N LYS A 56 10.95 -3.51 -8.38
CA LYS A 56 9.73 -4.32 -8.46
C LYS A 56 9.12 -4.56 -7.08
N ALA A 57 9.91 -4.94 -6.08
CA ALA A 57 9.44 -5.18 -4.72
C ALA A 57 8.85 -3.91 -4.08
N ILE A 58 9.47 -2.74 -4.30
CA ILE A 58 8.93 -1.45 -3.84
C ILE A 58 7.57 -1.17 -4.51
N MET A 59 7.47 -1.33 -5.84
CA MET A 59 6.21 -1.10 -6.55
C MET A 59 5.11 -2.07 -6.10
N GLU A 60 5.42 -3.36 -5.98
CA GLU A 60 4.49 -4.40 -5.50
C GLU A 60 3.99 -4.11 -4.09
N HIS A 61 4.86 -3.68 -3.19
CA HIS A 61 4.51 -3.32 -1.82
C HIS A 61 3.42 -2.23 -1.75
N TYR A 62 3.49 -1.22 -2.63
CA TYR A 62 2.51 -0.13 -2.65
C TYR A 62 1.26 -0.43 -3.48
N LEU A 63 1.42 -1.15 -4.59
CA LEU A 63 0.36 -1.32 -5.59
C LEU A 63 -0.40 -2.63 -5.44
N GLU A 64 0.13 -3.59 -4.66
CA GLU A 64 -0.41 -4.96 -4.52
C GLU A 64 -0.59 -5.66 -5.88
N ARG A 65 0.29 -5.35 -6.84
CA ARG A 65 0.33 -5.97 -8.18
C ARG A 65 1.76 -5.97 -8.73
N SER A 66 2.06 -6.94 -9.59
CA SER A 66 3.41 -7.26 -10.07
C SER A 66 3.65 -6.96 -11.56
N ASP A 67 2.60 -6.56 -12.29
CA ASP A 67 2.57 -6.36 -13.74
C ASP A 67 2.82 -4.89 -14.13
N ILE A 68 3.69 -4.21 -13.38
CA ILE A 68 4.13 -2.85 -13.73
C ILE A 68 5.31 -2.95 -14.68
N GLU A 69 5.16 -2.36 -15.86
CA GLU A 69 6.23 -2.28 -16.84
C GLU A 69 7.18 -1.13 -16.53
N PHE A 70 8.46 -1.44 -16.45
CA PHE A 70 9.51 -0.44 -16.29
C PHE A 70 10.80 -0.91 -16.97
N ARG A 71 11.70 0.04 -17.22
CA ARG A 71 13.05 -0.21 -17.75
C ARG A 71 14.05 0.70 -17.03
N VAL A 72 15.25 0.19 -16.81
CA VAL A 72 16.35 0.92 -16.21
C VAL A 72 17.41 1.21 -17.27
N GLU A 73 17.82 2.47 -17.37
CA GLU A 73 18.86 2.95 -18.28
C GLU A 73 19.91 3.71 -17.48
N GLY A 74 20.97 3.00 -17.09
CA GLY A 74 22.00 3.55 -16.20
C GLY A 74 21.39 3.91 -14.84
N GLU A 75 21.33 5.20 -14.53
CA GLU A 75 20.76 5.72 -13.28
C GLU A 75 19.34 6.30 -13.47
N GLU A 76 18.73 6.08 -14.64
CA GLU A 76 17.37 6.51 -14.95
C GLU A 76 16.41 5.32 -14.93
N LEU A 77 15.31 5.46 -14.20
CA LEU A 77 14.18 4.52 -14.22
C LEU A 77 13.06 5.11 -15.06
N ILE A 78 12.59 4.37 -16.06
CA ILE A 78 11.43 4.73 -16.87
C ILE A 78 10.29 3.78 -16.52
N ILE A 79 9.18 4.33 -16.02
CA ILE A 79 7.97 3.58 -15.66
C ILE A 79 6.92 3.84 -16.74
N ASN A 80 6.43 2.77 -17.36
CA ASN A 80 5.37 2.85 -18.35
C ASN A 80 4.02 2.83 -17.62
N GLU A 81 3.34 3.96 -17.66
CA GLU A 81 1.99 4.11 -17.12
C GLU A 81 0.99 3.83 -18.25
N SER A 82 0.31 2.68 -18.16
CA SER A 82 -0.81 2.38 -19.05
C SER A 82 -2.03 3.23 -18.68
N TYR A 83 -2.93 3.45 -19.64
CA TYR A 83 -4.16 4.23 -19.42
C TYR A 83 -4.97 3.76 -18.20
N SER A 84 -5.06 2.43 -17.98
CA SER A 84 -5.77 1.87 -16.82
C SER A 84 -5.09 2.16 -15.48
N MET A 85 -3.77 2.35 -15.47
CA MET A 85 -2.99 2.66 -14.28
C MET A 85 -3.23 4.10 -13.81
N CYS A 86 -3.47 5.04 -14.72
CA CYS A 86 -3.78 6.44 -14.41
C CYS A 86 -5.02 6.59 -13.50
N PHE A 87 -6.00 5.69 -13.62
CA PHE A 87 -7.22 5.69 -12.80
C PHE A 87 -7.11 4.85 -11.54
N ASN A 88 -6.01 4.12 -11.35
CA ASN A 88 -5.82 3.29 -10.19
C ASN A 88 -5.58 4.16 -8.93
N GLN A 89 -6.49 4.07 -7.95
CA GLN A 89 -6.39 4.87 -6.73
C GLN A 89 -5.10 4.64 -5.94
N ARG A 90 -4.59 3.39 -5.89
CA ARG A 90 -3.34 3.08 -5.18
C ARG A 90 -2.16 3.76 -5.84
N TRP A 91 -2.10 3.73 -7.17
CA TRP A 91 -1.10 4.44 -7.94
C TRP A 91 -1.19 5.95 -7.73
N LEU A 92 -2.36 6.55 -7.87
CA LEU A 92 -2.56 7.99 -7.66
C LEU A 92 -2.10 8.45 -6.26
N LEU A 93 -2.41 7.67 -5.22
CA LEU A 93 -2.07 8.01 -3.83
C LEU A 93 -0.63 7.67 -3.46
N SER A 94 -0.03 6.66 -4.10
CA SER A 94 1.28 6.12 -3.72
C SER A 94 2.41 6.53 -4.66
N LYS A 95 2.12 7.03 -5.87
CA LYS A 95 3.10 7.42 -6.90
C LYS A 95 4.28 8.21 -6.32
N ARG A 96 3.99 9.25 -5.53
CA ARG A 96 5.04 10.07 -4.91
C ARG A 96 5.93 9.27 -3.95
N ARG A 97 5.33 8.43 -3.10
CA ARG A 97 6.05 7.60 -2.12
C ARG A 97 6.90 6.53 -2.80
N ILE A 98 6.37 5.89 -3.83
CA ILE A 98 7.10 4.91 -4.65
C ILE A 98 8.37 5.56 -5.21
N ILE A 99 8.24 6.75 -5.81
CA ILE A 99 9.39 7.47 -6.37
C ILE A 99 10.40 7.83 -5.29
N ASP A 100 9.95 8.36 -4.16
CA ASP A 100 10.85 8.74 -3.05
C ASP A 100 11.61 7.54 -2.50
N ASP A 101 10.94 6.40 -2.33
CA ASP A 101 11.58 5.17 -1.83
C ASP A 101 12.54 4.58 -2.87
N ILE A 102 12.22 4.61 -4.16
CA ILE A 102 13.14 4.18 -5.22
C ILE A 102 14.39 5.05 -5.20
N LEU A 103 14.26 6.38 -5.19
CA LEU A 103 15.41 7.30 -5.15
C LEU A 103 16.23 7.17 -3.85
N LYS A 104 15.61 6.71 -2.76
CA LYS A 104 16.25 6.58 -1.45
C LYS A 104 16.98 5.24 -1.26
N TYR A 105 16.39 4.15 -1.73
CA TYR A 105 16.85 2.78 -1.45
C TYR A 105 17.53 2.10 -2.64
N THR A 106 17.68 2.82 -3.75
CA THR A 106 18.37 2.33 -4.95
C THR A 106 19.39 3.34 -5.45
N GLU A 107 20.14 2.97 -6.49
CA GLU A 107 21.14 3.84 -7.13
C GLU A 107 20.52 4.77 -8.19
N ILE A 108 19.21 4.69 -8.42
CA ILE A 108 18.49 5.52 -9.38
C ILE A 108 18.50 6.98 -8.92
N LYS A 109 18.85 7.89 -9.85
CA LYS A 109 18.87 9.34 -9.59
C LYS A 109 17.73 10.07 -10.27
N ARG A 110 17.10 9.46 -11.27
CA ARG A 110 16.02 10.07 -12.04
C ARG A 110 14.92 9.05 -12.33
N VAL A 111 13.68 9.44 -12.11
CA VAL A 111 12.51 8.65 -12.48
C VAL A 111 11.72 9.41 -13.53
N ILE A 112 11.43 8.75 -14.65
CA ILE A 112 10.59 9.23 -15.74
C ILE A 112 9.33 8.39 -15.75
N ILE A 113 8.18 9.05 -15.79
CA ILE A 113 6.88 8.38 -15.94
C ILE A 113 6.40 8.67 -17.35
N GLN A 114 6.16 7.63 -18.13
CA GLN A 114 5.69 7.71 -19.51
C GLN A 114 4.26 7.21 -19.57
N GLU A 115 3.32 8.12 -19.83
CA GLU A 115 1.94 7.75 -20.08
C GLU A 115 1.78 7.36 -21.55
N ILE A 116 1.38 6.11 -21.79
CA ILE A 116 1.31 5.55 -23.14
C ILE A 116 -0.16 5.41 -23.56
N TYR A 117 -0.49 6.01 -24.70
CA TYR A 117 -1.79 5.91 -25.36
C TYR A 117 -1.61 5.18 -26.69
N GLU A 118 -2.11 3.95 -26.79
CA GLU A 118 -2.10 3.18 -28.02
C GLU A 118 -3.50 3.16 -28.64
N GLU A 119 -3.58 3.16 -29.97
CA GLU A 119 -4.84 2.95 -30.68
C GLU A 119 -5.24 1.47 -30.54
N GLU A 120 -6.47 1.19 -30.07
CA GLU A 120 -6.97 -0.19 -30.01
C GLU A 120 -6.99 -0.76 -31.44
N LYS A 121 -6.06 -1.68 -31.73
CA LYS A 121 -6.17 -2.50 -32.93
C LYS A 121 -7.40 -3.39 -32.76
N LYS A 122 -8.48 -3.06 -33.46
CA LYS A 122 -9.56 -4.02 -33.71
C LYS A 122 -8.92 -5.21 -34.42
N GLU A 123 -8.86 -6.35 -33.76
CA GLU A 123 -8.67 -7.61 -34.45
C GLU A 123 -9.85 -7.73 -35.43
N GLU A 124 -9.56 -7.52 -36.72
CA GLU A 124 -10.46 -7.96 -37.78
C GLU A 124 -10.56 -9.48 -37.62
N ASP A 125 -11.71 -9.94 -37.13
CA ASP A 125 -12.12 -11.35 -37.12
C ASP A 125 -11.76 -11.96 -38.48
N SER A 126 -10.69 -12.75 -38.50
CA SER A 126 -10.30 -13.52 -39.67
C SER A 126 -11.44 -14.49 -39.98
N SER A 127 -11.97 -14.32 -41.20
CA SER A 127 -13.04 -15.08 -41.83
C SER A 127 -12.84 -16.59 -41.87
#